data_AF-A0AA95AJI8-F1
#
_entry.id   AF-A0AA95AJI8-F1
#
_cell.length_a   1.000
_cell.length_b   1.000
_cell.length_c   1.000
_cell.angle_alpha   90.00
_cell.angle_beta   90.00
_cell.angle_gamma   90.00
#
_symmetry.space_group_name_H-M   'P 1'
#
loop_
_entity.id
_entity.type
_entity.pdbx_description
1 polymer ?
#
loop_
_entity_poly.entity_id
_entity_poly.type
_entity_poly.pdbx_seq_one_letter_code
_entity_poly.pdbx_strand_id
1 'polypeptide(L)'
;MSESCPVLTPAERQVQDILQRTESAMVSTIFAALERASKQAADELQSIGSEIQPPPHDYFAAVAHQQLFLLLCGADLETFEGGDPEVARHIIQNAQNISDHYWK
;
A
#
# COMPACT_ATOMS: atom_id res chain seq x y z
N MET A 1 5.29 -36.64 -3.27
CA MET A 1 4.10 -36.70 -2.39
C MET A 1 3.23 -35.53 -2.80
N SER A 2 2.05 -35.79 -3.37
CA SER A 2 1.17 -34.73 -3.85
C SER A 2 0.53 -34.05 -2.65
N GLU A 3 1.08 -32.90 -2.24
CA GLU A 3 0.39 -32.00 -1.32
C GLU A 3 -0.81 -31.43 -2.06
N SER A 4 -1.93 -32.17 -2.01
CA SER A 4 -3.20 -31.68 -2.52
C SER A 4 -3.57 -30.47 -1.68
N CYS A 5 -3.57 -29.29 -2.30
CA CYS A 5 -4.15 -28.09 -1.69
C CYS A 5 -5.53 -28.47 -1.11
N PRO A 6 -5.78 -28.22 0.19
CA PRO A 6 -7.00 -28.66 0.83
C PRO A 6 -8.21 -27.99 0.14
N VAL A 7 -9.21 -28.81 -0.21
CA VAL A 7 -10.46 -28.30 -0.80
C VAL A 7 -11.24 -27.61 0.31
N LEU A 8 -11.44 -26.30 0.15
CA LEU A 8 -12.18 -25.49 1.11
C LEU A 8 -13.64 -25.95 1.23
N THR A 9 -14.11 -26.02 2.47
CA THR A 9 -15.53 -26.18 2.78
C THR A 9 -16.34 -25.02 2.16
N PRO A 10 -17.66 -25.19 1.97
CA PRO A 10 -18.50 -24.09 1.47
C PRO A 10 -18.42 -22.82 2.33
N ALA A 11 -18.30 -22.96 3.65
CA ALA A 11 -18.18 -21.81 4.57
C ALA A 11 -16.82 -21.09 4.40
N GLU A 12 -15.72 -21.83 4.31
CA GLU A 12 -14.39 -21.25 4.08
C GLU A 12 -14.31 -20.55 2.72
N ARG A 13 -14.97 -21.08 1.68
CA ARG A 13 -15.09 -20.42 0.38
C ARG A 13 -15.84 -19.09 0.48
N GLN A 14 -16.95 -19.05 1.20
CA GLN A 14 -17.69 -17.80 1.39
C GLN A 14 -16.85 -16.74 2.11
N VAL A 15 -16.07 -17.14 3.13
CA VAL A 15 -15.15 -16.23 3.82
C VAL A 15 -14.08 -15.72 2.87
N GLN A 16 -13.45 -16.61 2.10
CA GLN A 16 -12.43 -16.25 1.11
C GLN A 16 -12.98 -15.27 0.07
N ASP A 17 -14.17 -15.52 -0.47
CA ASP A 17 -14.81 -14.66 -1.47
C ASP A 17 -15.08 -13.25 -0.91
N ILE A 18 -15.48 -13.14 0.36
CA ILE A 18 -15.70 -11.87 1.04
C ILE A 18 -14.38 -11.12 1.21
N LEU A 19 -13.33 -11.80 1.69
CA LEU A 19 -12.02 -11.18 1.90
C LEU A 19 -11.43 -10.69 0.58
N GLN A 20 -11.40 -11.54 -0.45
CA GLN A 20 -10.85 -11.19 -1.76
C GLN A 20 -11.58 -10.00 -2.40
N ARG A 21 -12.91 -9.95 -2.29
CA ARG A 21 -13.70 -8.83 -2.82
C ARG A 21 -13.41 -7.54 -2.07
N THR A 22 -13.32 -7.63 -0.73
CA THR A 22 -13.04 -6.47 0.13
C THR A 22 -11.63 -5.94 -0.11
N GLU A 23 -10.63 -6.82 -0.22
CA GLU A 23 -9.24 -6.48 -0.54
C GLU A 23 -9.14 -5.80 -1.92
N SER A 24 -9.82 -6.35 -2.93
CA SER A 24 -9.84 -5.76 -4.28
C SER A 24 -10.44 -4.35 -4.27
N ALA A 25 -11.54 -4.17 -3.53
CA ALA A 25 -12.19 -2.86 -3.39
C ALA A 25 -11.31 -1.84 -2.65
N MET A 26 -10.61 -2.29 -1.60
CA MET A 26 -9.66 -1.47 -0.86
C MET A 26 -8.51 -1.00 -1.77
N VAL A 27 -7.88 -1.92 -2.51
CA VAL A 27 -6.78 -1.58 -3.44
C VAL A 27 -7.25 -0.60 -4.51
N SER A 28 -8.42 -0.83 -5.11
CA SER A 28 -9.00 0.11 -6.08
C SER A 28 -9.24 1.50 -5.50
N THR A 29 -9.68 1.57 -4.24
CA THR A 29 -9.89 2.84 -3.53
C THR A 29 -8.58 3.58 -3.30
N ILE A 30 -7.51 2.87 -2.93
CA ILE A 30 -6.18 3.45 -2.73
C ILE A 30 -5.67 4.07 -4.04
N PHE A 31 -5.71 3.34 -5.17
CA PHE A 31 -5.25 3.88 -6.45
C PHE A 31 -6.06 5.10 -6.90
N ALA A 32 -7.38 5.08 -6.75
CA ALA A 32 -8.21 6.24 -7.04
C ALA A 32 -7.90 7.45 -6.14
N ALA A 33 -7.48 7.21 -4.89
CA ALA A 33 -7.06 8.28 -3.99
C ALA A 33 -5.73 8.90 -4.42
N LEU A 34 -4.76 8.10 -4.88
CA LEU A 34 -3.47 8.58 -5.38
C LEU A 34 -3.64 9.45 -6.64
N GLU A 35 -4.44 9.00 -7.60
CA GLU A 35 -4.76 9.77 -8.81
C GLU A 35 -5.44 11.11 -8.46
N ARG A 36 -6.42 11.07 -7.55
CA ARG A 36 -7.14 12.27 -7.10
C ARG A 36 -6.19 13.26 -6.43
N ALA A 37 -5.32 12.81 -5.53
CA ALA A 37 -4.38 13.66 -4.81
C ALA A 37 -3.40 14.36 -5.77
N SER A 38 -2.86 13.62 -6.74
CA SER A 38 -1.99 14.16 -7.79
C SER A 38 -2.68 15.25 -8.61
N LYS A 39 -3.90 14.98 -9.10
CA LYS A 39 -4.68 15.95 -9.86
C LYS A 39 -5.03 17.18 -9.03
N GLN A 40 -5.49 16.98 -7.80
CA GLN A 40 -5.87 18.07 -6.90
C GLN A 40 -4.69 19.00 -6.61
N ALA A 41 -3.50 18.44 -6.32
CA ALA A 41 -2.31 19.24 -6.11
C ALA A 41 -1.93 20.07 -7.34
N ALA A 42 -2.06 19.51 -8.54
CA ALA A 42 -1.82 20.24 -9.78
C ALA A 42 -2.83 21.38 -10.00
N ASP A 43 -4.13 21.10 -9.83
CA ASP A 43 -5.20 22.08 -9.98
C ASP A 43 -5.06 23.23 -8.97
N GLU A 44 -4.74 22.92 -7.70
CA GLU A 44 -4.55 23.92 -6.65
C GLU A 44 -3.31 24.80 -6.88
N LEU A 45 -2.17 24.21 -7.24
CA LEU A 45 -0.96 24.96 -7.58
C LEU A 45 -1.18 25.88 -8.78
N GLN A 46 -1.90 25.41 -9.80
CA GLN A 46 -2.28 26.22 -10.95
C GLN A 46 -3.19 27.38 -10.55
N SER A 47 -4.16 27.13 -9.65
CA SER A 47 -5.14 28.14 -9.23
C SER A 47 -4.52 29.36 -8.52
N ILE A 48 -3.38 29.16 -7.84
CA ILE A 48 -2.62 30.25 -7.19
C ILE A 48 -1.52 30.84 -8.09
N GLY A 49 -1.43 30.41 -9.35
CA GLY A 49 -0.40 30.85 -10.30
C GLY A 49 1.01 30.44 -9.89
N SER A 50 1.16 29.33 -9.16
CA SER A 50 2.47 28.86 -8.72
C SER A 50 3.33 28.40 -9.90
N GLU A 51 4.60 28.78 -9.91
CA GLU A 51 5.60 28.23 -10.84
C GLU A 51 6.14 26.87 -10.38
N ILE A 52 5.77 26.41 -9.17
CA ILE A 52 6.17 25.11 -8.64
C ILE A 52 5.53 24.01 -9.49
N GLN A 53 6.35 23.09 -9.98
CA GLN A 53 5.87 21.92 -10.68
C GLN A 53 5.06 21.03 -9.71
N PRO A 54 3.83 20.62 -10.08
CA PRO A 54 3.05 19.71 -9.25
C PRO A 54 3.78 18.39 -8.98
N PRO A 55 3.64 17.82 -7.77
CA PRO A 55 4.22 16.51 -7.47
C PRO A 55 3.69 15.43 -8.43
N PRO A 56 4.53 14.50 -8.89
CA PRO A 56 4.08 13.39 -9.71
C PRO A 56 3.20 12.42 -8.90
N HIS A 57 2.45 11.55 -9.59
CA HIS A 57 1.65 10.49 -8.95
C HIS A 57 2.47 9.67 -7.94
N ASP A 58 3.70 9.30 -8.31
CA ASP A 58 4.55 8.43 -7.50
C ASP A 58 5.01 9.08 -6.19
N TYR A 59 4.97 10.42 -6.10
CA TYR A 59 5.17 11.12 -4.83
C TYR A 59 4.09 10.72 -3.81
N PHE A 60 2.82 10.72 -4.21
CA PHE A 60 1.72 10.33 -3.33
C PHE A 60 1.74 8.83 -3.03
N ALA A 61 2.16 8.00 -4.00
CA ALA A 61 2.36 6.58 -3.77
C ALA A 61 3.43 6.34 -2.69
N ALA A 62 4.54 7.09 -2.72
CA ALA A 62 5.58 7.02 -1.69
C ALA A 62 5.07 7.48 -0.31
N VAL A 63 4.29 8.57 -0.25
CA VAL A 63 3.66 9.05 0.99
C VAL A 63 2.73 7.98 1.58
N ALA A 64 1.86 7.38 0.76
CA ALA A 64 0.96 6.31 1.20
C ALA A 64 1.73 5.07 1.68
N HIS A 65 2.78 4.67 0.95
CA HIS A 65 3.65 3.56 1.33
C HIS A 65 4.32 3.80 2.68
N GLN A 66 4.84 5.00 2.92
CA GLN A 66 5.45 5.37 4.20
C GLN A 66 4.47 5.28 5.36
N GLN A 67 3.25 5.79 5.19
CA GLN A 67 2.21 5.72 6.21
C GLN A 67 1.79 4.29 6.52
N LEU A 68 1.66 3.44 5.50
CA LEU A 68 1.37 2.01 5.69
C LEU A 68 2.54 1.28 6.36
N PHE A 69 3.78 1.63 6.04
CA PHE A 69 4.96 1.07 6.70
C PHE A 69 4.97 1.40 8.20
N LEU A 70 4.71 2.65 8.58
CA LEU A 70 4.61 3.07 9.98
C LEU A 70 3.48 2.32 10.71
N LEU A 71 2.30 2.25 10.07
CA LEU A 71 1.15 1.51 10.60
C LEU A 71 1.50 0.04 10.88
N LEU A 72 2.14 -0.64 9.92
CA LEU A 72 2.54 -2.04 10.07
C LEU A 72 3.59 -2.24 11.17
N CYS A 73 4.50 -1.28 11.33
CA CYS A 73 5.50 -1.31 12.42
C CYS A 73 4.91 -0.92 13.79
N GLY A 74 3.64 -0.48 13.86
CA GLY A 74 3.04 0.03 15.09
C GLY A 74 3.61 1.38 15.54
N ALA A 75 4.24 2.13 14.63
CA ALA A 75 4.76 3.45 14.91
C ALA A 75 3.64 4.50 14.93
N ASP A 76 3.89 5.61 15.61
CA ASP A 76 3.06 6.79 15.52
C ASP A 76 3.17 7.41 14.10
N LEU A 77 2.02 7.70 13.48
CA LEU A 77 1.96 8.09 12.06
C LEU A 77 2.43 9.54 11.80
N GLU A 78 2.50 10.37 12.85
CA GLU A 78 2.88 11.79 12.76
C GLU A 78 4.35 12.01 13.15
N THR A 79 4.79 11.39 14.24
CA THR A 79 6.14 11.56 14.83
C THR A 79 7.12 10.47 14.39
N PHE A 80 6.60 9.33 13.92
CA PHE A 80 7.34 8.14 13.50
C PHE A 80 8.01 7.37 14.65
N GLU A 81 7.72 7.76 15.89
CA GLU A 81 8.28 7.12 17.08
C GLU A 81 7.52 5.84 17.46
N GLY A 82 8.15 4.99 18.28
CA GLY A 82 7.49 3.84 18.92
C GLY A 82 7.30 2.59 18.06
N GLY A 83 7.77 2.57 16.81
CA GLY A 83 7.69 1.40 15.94
C GLY A 83 8.56 0.22 16.37
N ASP A 84 8.14 -0.99 15.99
CA ASP A 84 8.88 -2.23 16.21
C ASP A 84 9.95 -2.44 15.12
N PRO A 85 11.26 -2.39 15.47
CA PRO A 85 12.34 -2.54 14.51
C PRO A 85 12.44 -3.96 13.92
N GLU A 86 11.98 -4.99 14.61
CA GLU A 86 12.00 -6.36 14.07
C GLU A 86 10.92 -6.53 12.99
N VAL A 87 9.73 -5.97 13.21
CA VAL A 87 8.67 -5.92 12.18
C VAL A 87 9.14 -5.12 10.97
N ALA A 88 9.75 -3.95 11.20
CA ALA A 88 10.34 -3.13 10.14
C ALA A 88 11.35 -3.93 9.29
N ARG A 89 12.28 -4.63 9.95
CA ARG A 89 13.29 -5.47 9.29
C ARG A 89 12.64 -6.56 8.44
N HIS A 90 11.60 -7.22 8.94
CA HIS A 90 10.89 -8.26 8.18
C HIS A 90 10.19 -7.71 6.93
N ILE A 91 9.56 -6.55 7.02
CA ILE A 91 8.90 -5.91 5.87
C ILE A 91 9.94 -5.52 4.80
N ILE A 92 11.06 -4.92 5.21
CA ILE A 92 12.15 -4.55 4.30
C ILE A 92 12.72 -5.78 3.60
N GLN A 93 13.00 -6.85 4.37
CA GLN A 93 13.48 -8.12 3.82
C GLN A 93 12.49 -8.72 2.81
N ASN A 94 11.18 -8.64 3.09
CA ASN A 94 10.15 -9.12 2.16
C ASN A 94 10.16 -8.31 0.86
N ALA A 95 10.26 -6.99 0.92
CA ALA A 95 10.37 -6.14 -0.27
C ALA A 95 11.64 -6.44 -1.09
N GLN A 96 12.79 -6.65 -0.43
CA GLN A 96 14.02 -7.10 -1.07
C GLN A 96 13.83 -8.44 -1.77
N ASN A 97 13.23 -9.42 -1.09
CA ASN A 97 12.98 -10.74 -1.66
C ASN A 97 12.10 -10.66 -2.92
N ILE A 98 11.07 -9.80 -2.92
CA ILE A 98 10.23 -9.58 -4.12
C ILE A 98 11.08 -9.08 -5.29
N SER A 99 11.90 -8.05 -5.04
CA SER A 99 12.80 -7.50 -6.05
C SER A 99 13.74 -8.57 -6.60
N ASP A 100 14.46 -9.28 -5.72
CA ASP A 100 15.46 -10.27 -6.10
C ASP A 100 14.88 -11.46 -6.90
N HIS A 101 13.64 -11.86 -6.58
CA HIS A 101 13.02 -13.04 -7.19
C HIS A 101 12.26 -12.72 -8.47
N TYR A 102 11.59 -11.57 -8.56
CA TYR A 102 10.60 -11.31 -9.61
C TYR A 102 11.01 -10.25 -10.65
N TRP A 103 12.00 -9.41 -10.38
CA TRP A 103 12.32 -8.24 -11.23
C TRP A 103 13.64 -8.36 -12.00
N LYS A 104 14.01 -9.57 -12.41
CA LYS A 104 15.19 -9.83 -13.24
C LYS A 104 15.16 -9.07 -14.57
#